data_AF-A0A3R7C7U2-F1
#
_entry.id   AF-A0A3R7C7U2-F1
#
_cell.length_a   1.000
_cell.length_b   1.000
_cell.length_c   1.000
_cell.angle_alpha   90.00
_cell.angle_beta   90.00
_cell.angle_gamma   90.00
#
_symmetry.space_group_name_H-M   'P 1'
#
loop_
_entity.id
_entity.type
_entity.pdbx_description
1 polymer ?
#
loop_
_entity_poly.entity_id
_entity_poly.type
_entity_poly.pdbx_seq_one_letter_code
_entity_poly.pdbx_strand_id
1 'polypeptide(L)'
;MHRTTHSFVLQARGHLPDDVGGVAWYSLGAPHGSVYAPFSCAQHSVPSSYLVSRRHKFDTAGAWWAFQFVNNWSNLRYDLMHKHIQTVLDQIQDEAIALEAATVVEVANMTDTLARVDFIERRNNEFAQKMVDRWWSLAFTLVGKFNDGYVIDGDRSGDMHVPGYPAWWLQSTNYAAWPAKDAYNPPQEALQSNAMATSLTFTIVSAFSYFAIFAVGLVVGVLYLKHRTRSREYHRLV
;
A
#
# COMPACT_ATOMS: atom_id res chain seq x y z
N MET A 1 -14.10 10.96 -7.49
CA MET A 1 -14.09 10.20 -6.21
C MET A 1 -14.76 10.90 -5.01
N HIS A 2 -15.13 12.19 -5.06
CA HIS A 2 -15.11 13.03 -3.85
C HIS A 2 -16.45 13.29 -3.12
N ARG A 3 -17.50 12.48 -3.32
CA ARG A 3 -18.81 12.76 -2.66
C ARG A 3 -19.54 11.55 -2.09
N THR A 4 -19.32 10.36 -2.64
CA THR A 4 -19.99 9.17 -2.15
C THR A 4 -19.41 8.75 -0.81
N THR A 5 -20.25 8.76 0.23
CA THR A 5 -19.89 8.25 1.55
C THR A 5 -19.99 6.72 1.62
N HIS A 6 -21.07 6.20 1.06
CA HIS A 6 -21.42 4.79 1.03
C HIS A 6 -22.26 4.53 -0.22
N SER A 7 -22.31 3.28 -0.65
CA SER A 7 -23.24 2.80 -1.67
C SER A 7 -23.79 1.45 -1.24
N PHE A 8 -25.00 1.12 -1.68
CA PHE A 8 -25.60 -0.15 -1.33
C PHE A 8 -26.52 -0.66 -2.43
N VAL A 9 -26.73 -1.98 -2.43
CA VAL A 9 -27.74 -2.67 -3.22
C VAL A 9 -28.55 -3.52 -2.26
N LEU A 10 -29.87 -3.32 -2.22
CA LEU A 10 -30.77 -4.13 -1.41
C LEU A 10 -31.35 -5.23 -2.28
N GLN A 11 -31.10 -6.48 -1.90
CA GLN A 11 -31.58 -7.67 -2.57
C GLN A 11 -32.66 -8.33 -1.70
N ALA A 12 -33.84 -8.54 -2.26
CA ALA A 12 -34.94 -9.25 -1.61
C ALA A 12 -35.32 -10.47 -2.44
N ARG A 13 -35.22 -11.66 -1.84
CA ARG A 13 -35.53 -12.95 -2.49
C ARG A 13 -36.70 -13.62 -1.78
N GLY A 14 -37.93 -13.35 -2.25
CA GLY A 14 -39.16 -13.83 -1.61
C GLY A 14 -39.42 -15.34 -1.63
N HIS A 15 -38.56 -16.13 -2.27
CA HIS A 15 -38.60 -17.60 -2.22
C HIS A 15 -37.71 -18.19 -1.11
N LEU A 16 -37.02 -17.35 -0.34
CA LEU A 16 -36.18 -17.72 0.80
C LEU A 16 -36.76 -17.11 2.09
N PRO A 17 -36.45 -17.67 3.27
CA PRO A 17 -36.72 -17.00 4.55
C PRO A 17 -36.08 -15.62 4.60
N ASP A 18 -36.72 -14.64 5.26
CA ASP A 18 -36.28 -13.23 5.25
C ASP A 18 -34.81 -13.06 5.68
N ASP A 19 -34.36 -13.78 6.70
CA ASP A 19 -33.00 -13.72 7.24
C ASP A 19 -31.91 -14.22 6.28
N VAL A 20 -32.32 -14.97 5.26
CA VAL A 20 -31.46 -15.43 4.16
C VAL A 20 -31.71 -14.59 2.91
N GLY A 21 -32.98 -14.35 2.58
CA GLY A 21 -33.41 -13.74 1.33
C GLY A 21 -33.17 -12.23 1.25
N GLY A 22 -33.15 -11.54 2.39
CA GLY A 22 -32.87 -10.12 2.51
C GLY A 22 -31.39 -9.83 2.74
N VAL A 23 -30.72 -9.31 1.71
CA VAL A 23 -29.29 -8.98 1.76
C VAL A 23 -29.07 -7.51 1.39
N ALA A 24 -28.43 -6.77 2.29
CA ALA A 24 -27.88 -5.45 2.05
C ALA A 24 -26.42 -5.58 1.63
N TRP A 25 -26.17 -5.53 0.33
CA TRP A 25 -24.83 -5.37 -0.22
C TRP A 25 -24.37 -3.96 0.09
N TYR A 26 -23.47 -3.78 1.04
CA TYR A 26 -23.08 -2.46 1.55
C TYR A 26 -21.60 -2.18 1.31
N SER A 27 -21.29 -1.00 0.77
CA SER A 27 -19.94 -0.54 0.51
C SER A 27 -19.68 0.86 1.09
N LEU A 28 -18.41 1.10 1.44
CA LEU A 28 -17.93 2.39 1.96
C LEU A 28 -17.16 3.11 0.87
N GLY A 29 -17.47 4.39 0.62
CA GLY A 29 -16.87 5.18 -0.43
C GLY A 29 -17.58 5.07 -1.78
N ALA A 30 -16.88 5.39 -2.85
CA ALA A 30 -17.43 5.46 -4.20
C ALA A 30 -17.33 4.10 -4.92
N PRO A 31 -18.39 3.63 -5.63
CA PRO A 31 -18.49 2.25 -6.14
C PRO A 31 -17.32 1.76 -6.97
N HIS A 32 -16.72 2.63 -7.79
CA HIS A 32 -15.57 2.26 -8.63
C HIS A 32 -14.32 1.81 -7.87
N GLY A 33 -14.20 2.06 -6.57
CA GLY A 33 -13.04 1.70 -5.76
C GLY A 33 -13.44 1.15 -4.40
N SER A 34 -14.56 0.44 -4.36
CA SER A 34 -15.13 -0.12 -3.13
C SER A 34 -15.76 -1.48 -3.40
N VAL A 35 -15.74 -2.34 -2.40
CA VAL A 35 -16.33 -3.69 -2.46
C VAL A 35 -17.58 -3.73 -1.58
N TYR A 36 -18.56 -4.54 -1.97
CA TYR A 36 -19.85 -4.67 -1.28
C TYR A 36 -19.86 -5.89 -0.36
N ALA A 37 -20.00 -5.68 0.95
CA ALA A 37 -20.19 -6.74 1.94
C ALA A 37 -21.67 -7.18 1.99
N PRO A 38 -21.97 -8.50 2.01
CA PRO A 38 -23.34 -9.02 1.99
C PRO A 38 -23.90 -9.11 3.42
N PHE A 39 -24.51 -8.04 3.92
CA PHE A 39 -25.09 -8.05 5.26
C PHE A 39 -26.55 -8.54 5.23
N SER A 40 -26.91 -9.51 6.08
CA SER A 40 -28.31 -9.97 6.18
C SER A 40 -29.17 -8.87 6.82
N CYS A 41 -30.43 -8.76 6.41
CA CYS A 41 -31.38 -7.85 7.05
C CYS A 41 -31.74 -8.26 8.50
N ALA A 42 -31.45 -9.51 8.88
CA ALA A 42 -31.75 -10.03 10.22
C ALA A 42 -30.57 -9.94 11.20
N GLN A 43 -29.37 -9.58 10.74
CA GLN A 43 -28.22 -9.45 11.63
C GLN A 43 -28.40 -8.30 12.64
N HIS A 44 -27.87 -8.48 13.84
CA HIS A 44 -27.89 -7.55 14.95
C HIS A 44 -26.59 -6.76 15.10
N SER A 45 -25.49 -7.23 14.50
CA SER A 45 -24.20 -6.55 14.59
C SER A 45 -23.46 -6.47 13.25
N VAL A 46 -22.49 -5.55 13.19
CA VAL A 46 -21.51 -5.40 12.11
C VAL A 46 -20.11 -5.38 12.72
N PRO A 47 -19.03 -5.59 11.95
CA PRO A 47 -17.69 -5.55 12.50
C PRO A 47 -17.40 -4.20 13.16
N SER A 48 -16.61 -4.19 14.23
CA SER A 48 -16.27 -2.97 14.98
C SER A 48 -15.63 -1.90 14.10
N SER A 49 -14.92 -2.31 13.04
CA SER A 49 -14.33 -1.41 12.05
C SER A 49 -15.34 -0.53 11.31
N TYR A 50 -16.59 -0.99 11.16
CA TYR A 50 -17.68 -0.21 10.57
C TYR A 50 -18.28 0.83 11.55
N LEU A 51 -18.04 0.68 12.85
CA LEU A 51 -18.61 1.54 13.90
C LEU A 51 -17.69 2.70 14.31
N VAL A 52 -16.37 2.57 14.14
CA VAL A 52 -15.37 3.52 14.68
C VAL A 52 -14.95 4.63 13.70
N SER A 53 -15.60 4.74 12.54
CA SER A 53 -15.16 5.60 11.45
C SER A 53 -15.41 7.11 11.69
N ARG A 54 -14.39 7.84 12.16
CA ARG A 54 -14.41 9.31 12.30
C ARG A 54 -13.70 10.00 11.13
N ARG A 55 -14.44 10.71 10.28
CA ARG A 55 -13.89 11.28 9.03
C ARG A 55 -12.82 12.36 9.20
N HIS A 56 -12.80 13.07 10.33
CA HIS A 56 -11.83 14.14 10.58
C HIS A 56 -10.56 13.64 11.28
N LYS A 57 -10.54 12.37 11.73
CA LYS A 57 -9.40 11.78 12.44
C LYS A 57 -9.01 10.49 11.74
N PHE A 58 -7.84 10.50 11.11
CA PHE A 58 -7.29 9.28 10.50
C PHE A 58 -7.18 8.17 11.54
N ASP A 59 -7.71 6.99 11.20
CA ASP A 59 -7.77 5.84 12.07
C ASP A 59 -7.79 4.55 11.24
N THR A 60 -6.75 3.73 11.39
CA THR A 60 -6.64 2.45 10.69
C THR A 60 -7.63 1.40 11.18
N ALA A 61 -8.20 1.57 12.39
CA ALA A 61 -9.25 0.69 12.89
C ALA A 61 -10.58 0.90 12.14
N GLY A 62 -10.79 2.07 11.51
CA GLY A 62 -12.03 2.38 10.79
C GLY A 62 -12.02 1.87 9.35
N ALA A 63 -13.02 1.05 9.00
CA ALA A 63 -13.20 0.54 7.64
C ALA A 63 -13.31 1.67 6.60
N TRP A 64 -13.96 2.77 6.95
CA TRP A 64 -14.10 3.93 6.05
C TRP A 64 -12.73 4.47 5.62
N TRP A 65 -11.76 4.53 6.53
CA TRP A 65 -10.43 5.03 6.20
C TRP A 65 -9.66 4.10 5.27
N ALA A 66 -9.86 2.79 5.35
CA ALA A 66 -9.24 1.86 4.41
C ALA A 66 -9.66 2.21 2.97
N PHE A 67 -10.97 2.28 2.73
CA PHE A 67 -11.52 2.59 1.40
C PHE A 67 -11.16 4.00 0.94
N GLN A 68 -11.26 4.99 1.82
CA GLN A 68 -10.95 6.37 1.46
C GLN A 68 -9.46 6.59 1.21
N PHE A 69 -8.58 5.90 1.92
CA PHE A 69 -7.14 6.01 1.70
C PHE A 69 -6.77 5.48 0.32
N VAL A 70 -7.23 4.28 -0.05
CA VAL A 70 -7.00 3.72 -1.40
C VAL A 70 -7.56 4.65 -2.48
N ASN A 71 -8.81 5.09 -2.33
CA ASN A 71 -9.42 6.00 -3.30
C ASN A 71 -8.62 7.31 -3.42
N ASN A 72 -8.29 7.97 -2.31
CA ASN A 72 -7.53 9.21 -2.35
C ASN A 72 -6.14 9.03 -2.97
N TRP A 73 -5.41 7.98 -2.57
CA TRP A 73 -4.09 7.66 -3.12
C TRP A 73 -4.15 7.40 -4.62
N SER A 74 -5.19 6.70 -5.07
CA SER A 74 -5.38 6.37 -6.48
C SER A 74 -5.53 7.59 -7.39
N ASN A 75 -5.91 8.77 -6.87
CA ASN A 75 -5.98 9.99 -7.67
C ASN A 75 -4.61 10.47 -8.18
N LEU A 76 -3.52 10.05 -7.54
CA LEU A 76 -2.17 10.46 -7.96
C LEU A 76 -1.83 9.89 -9.34
N ARG A 77 -2.18 8.63 -9.60
CA ARG A 77 -1.95 7.91 -10.87
C ARG A 77 -3.04 6.89 -11.15
N TYR A 78 -4.27 7.38 -11.32
CA TYR A 78 -5.47 6.55 -11.48
C TYR A 78 -5.35 5.56 -12.65
N ASP A 79 -4.75 5.99 -13.76
CA ASP A 79 -4.51 5.18 -14.96
C ASP A 79 -3.73 3.88 -14.70
N LEU A 80 -2.82 3.90 -13.71
CA LEU A 80 -1.99 2.76 -13.35
C LEU A 80 -2.51 2.05 -12.09
N MET A 81 -2.75 2.81 -11.02
CA MET A 81 -3.16 2.27 -9.72
C MET A 81 -4.52 1.58 -9.81
N HIS A 82 -5.46 2.09 -10.61
CA HIS A 82 -6.80 1.53 -10.68
C HIS A 82 -6.81 0.11 -11.26
N LYS A 83 -5.87 -0.25 -12.12
CA LYS A 83 -5.73 -1.63 -12.61
C LYS A 83 -5.45 -2.63 -11.48
N HIS A 84 -4.55 -2.25 -10.56
CA HIS A 84 -4.26 -3.03 -9.37
C HIS A 84 -5.45 -3.09 -8.40
N ILE A 85 -6.12 -1.95 -8.21
CA ILE A 85 -7.32 -1.87 -7.37
C ILE A 85 -8.42 -2.76 -7.92
N GLN A 86 -8.68 -2.71 -9.24
CA GLN A 86 -9.71 -3.50 -9.90
C GLN A 86 -9.44 -5.00 -9.75
N THR A 87 -8.20 -5.46 -9.93
CA THR A 87 -7.87 -6.89 -9.72
C THR A 87 -8.22 -7.37 -8.31
N VAL A 88 -7.88 -6.60 -7.28
CA VAL A 88 -8.19 -6.97 -5.89
C VAL A 88 -9.68 -6.81 -5.58
N LEU A 89 -10.32 -5.79 -6.13
CA LEU A 89 -11.76 -5.54 -6.01
C LEU A 89 -12.55 -6.73 -6.57
N ASP A 90 -12.26 -7.15 -7.80
CA ASP A 90 -12.95 -8.24 -8.48
C ASP A 90 -12.80 -9.55 -7.69
N GLN A 91 -11.59 -9.86 -7.22
CA GLN A 91 -11.35 -11.04 -6.36
C GLN A 91 -12.21 -11.04 -5.09
N ILE A 92 -12.21 -9.94 -4.33
CA ILE A 92 -12.99 -9.89 -3.09
C ILE A 92 -14.50 -9.92 -3.40
N GLN A 93 -14.93 -9.26 -4.47
CA GLN A 93 -16.36 -9.21 -4.83
C GLN A 93 -16.87 -10.57 -5.29
N ASP A 94 -16.07 -11.32 -6.05
CA ASP A 94 -16.38 -12.71 -6.44
C ASP A 94 -16.45 -13.62 -5.21
N GLU A 95 -15.52 -13.47 -4.26
CA GLU A 95 -15.56 -14.19 -2.98
C GLU A 95 -16.81 -13.85 -2.17
N ALA A 96 -17.27 -12.58 -2.17
CA ALA A 96 -18.50 -12.17 -1.49
C ALA A 96 -19.74 -12.84 -2.11
N ILE A 97 -19.81 -12.89 -3.44
CA ILE A 97 -20.89 -13.54 -4.19
C ILE A 97 -20.90 -15.05 -3.92
N ALA A 98 -19.73 -15.68 -3.95
CA ALA A 98 -19.57 -17.11 -3.66
C ALA A 98 -19.92 -17.42 -2.19
N LEU A 99 -19.52 -16.57 -1.25
CA LEU A 99 -19.86 -16.69 0.16
C LEU A 99 -21.37 -16.71 0.34
N GLU A 100 -22.08 -15.75 -0.27
CA GLU A 100 -23.52 -15.62 -0.15
C GLU A 100 -24.26 -16.81 -0.78
N ALA A 101 -23.82 -17.27 -1.95
CA ALA A 101 -24.36 -18.48 -2.58
C ALA A 101 -24.17 -19.72 -1.68
N ALA A 102 -23.00 -19.88 -1.07
CA ALA A 102 -22.72 -20.97 -0.15
C ALA A 102 -23.56 -20.88 1.13
N THR A 103 -23.74 -19.68 1.69
CA THR A 103 -24.57 -19.43 2.88
C THR A 103 -25.99 -19.95 2.67
N VAL A 104 -26.62 -19.63 1.53
CA VAL A 104 -27.98 -20.11 1.21
C VAL A 104 -28.09 -21.64 1.27
N VAL A 105 -27.08 -22.36 0.76
CA VAL A 105 -27.05 -23.82 0.75
C VAL A 105 -26.82 -24.38 2.15
N GLU A 106 -25.86 -23.82 2.89
CA GLU A 106 -25.47 -24.29 4.22
C GLU A 106 -26.61 -24.14 5.24
N VAL A 107 -27.42 -23.08 5.12
CA VAL A 107 -28.52 -22.80 6.05
C VAL A 107 -29.87 -23.39 5.62
N ALA A 108 -29.97 -23.98 4.44
CA ALA A 108 -31.24 -24.44 3.86
C ALA A 108 -32.03 -25.41 4.77
N ASN A 109 -31.32 -26.23 5.54
CA ASN A 109 -31.91 -27.22 6.45
C ASN A 109 -31.93 -26.76 7.93
N MET A 110 -31.47 -25.55 8.23
CA MET A 110 -31.51 -25.00 9.59
C MET A 110 -32.93 -24.53 9.90
N THR A 111 -33.62 -25.20 10.82
CA THR A 111 -35.00 -24.88 11.22
C THR A 111 -35.05 -23.83 12.33
N ASP A 112 -34.07 -23.81 13.23
CA ASP A 112 -33.93 -22.78 14.25
C ASP A 112 -33.47 -21.47 13.62
N THR A 113 -34.33 -20.45 13.70
CA THR A 113 -34.09 -19.14 13.11
C THR A 113 -32.99 -18.38 13.85
N LEU A 114 -32.90 -18.51 15.18
CA LEU A 114 -31.86 -17.80 15.95
C LEU A 114 -30.47 -18.36 15.60
N ALA A 115 -30.33 -19.68 15.60
CA ALA A 115 -29.09 -20.33 15.20
C ALA A 115 -28.69 -20.00 13.73
N ARG A 116 -29.68 -19.88 12.84
CA ARG A 116 -29.46 -19.51 11.43
C ARG A 116 -28.96 -18.07 11.30
N VAL A 117 -29.60 -17.12 11.99
CA VAL A 117 -29.17 -15.72 12.01
C VAL A 117 -27.76 -15.57 12.58
N ASP A 118 -27.47 -16.21 13.72
CA ASP A 118 -26.14 -16.17 14.35
C ASP A 118 -25.06 -16.72 13.43
N PHE A 119 -25.38 -17.79 12.68
CA PHE A 119 -24.48 -18.37 11.70
C PHE A 119 -24.16 -17.40 10.56
N ILE A 120 -25.19 -16.79 9.98
CA ILE A 120 -25.09 -15.83 8.86
C ILE A 120 -24.32 -14.59 9.31
N GLU A 121 -24.69 -14.01 10.45
CA GLU A 121 -24.05 -12.82 11.02
C GLU A 121 -22.55 -13.04 11.23
N ARG A 122 -22.17 -14.11 11.92
CA ARG A 122 -20.75 -14.41 12.19
C ARG A 122 -19.95 -14.51 10.90
N ARG A 123 -20.50 -15.21 9.90
CA ARG A 123 -19.85 -15.43 8.60
C ARG A 123 -19.67 -14.12 7.82
N ASN A 124 -20.72 -13.30 7.77
CA ASN A 124 -20.69 -12.01 7.07
C ASN A 124 -19.75 -11.01 7.75
N ASN A 125 -19.74 -10.99 9.09
CA ASN A 125 -18.85 -10.13 9.86
C ASN A 125 -17.38 -10.55 9.70
N GLU A 126 -17.09 -11.85 9.71
CA GLU A 126 -15.75 -12.36 9.45
C GLU A 126 -15.26 -11.99 8.04
N PHE A 127 -16.11 -12.15 7.02
CA PHE A 127 -15.81 -11.75 5.65
C PHE A 127 -15.55 -10.25 5.55
N ALA A 128 -16.45 -9.42 6.10
CA ALA A 128 -16.33 -7.97 6.02
C ALA A 128 -15.05 -7.46 6.71
N GLN A 129 -14.64 -8.06 7.83
CA GLN A 129 -13.37 -7.70 8.48
C GLN A 129 -12.16 -8.12 7.63
N LYS A 130 -12.15 -9.35 7.09
CA LYS A 130 -11.09 -9.82 6.18
C LYS A 130 -10.96 -8.93 4.94
N MET A 131 -12.08 -8.47 4.40
CA MET A 131 -12.11 -7.51 3.29
C MET A 131 -11.41 -6.20 3.67
N VAL A 132 -11.72 -5.63 4.84
CA VAL A 132 -11.08 -4.38 5.32
C VAL A 132 -9.58 -4.57 5.48
N ASP A 133 -9.13 -5.69 6.04
CA ASP A 133 -7.71 -6.00 6.24
C ASP A 133 -6.96 -6.14 4.91
N ARG A 134 -7.58 -6.79 3.92
CA ARG A 134 -7.06 -6.86 2.54
C ARG A 134 -7.00 -5.50 1.88
N TRP A 135 -7.99 -4.64 2.13
CA TRP A 135 -8.01 -3.29 1.58
C TRP A 135 -6.89 -2.41 2.15
N TRP A 136 -6.56 -2.56 3.43
CA TRP A 136 -5.38 -1.93 4.03
C TRP A 136 -4.08 -2.48 3.45
N SER A 137 -4.00 -3.79 3.22
CA SER A 137 -2.84 -4.40 2.58
C SER A 137 -2.63 -3.84 1.17
N LEU A 138 -3.71 -3.70 0.39
CA LEU A 138 -3.69 -3.03 -0.92
C LEU A 138 -3.22 -1.58 -0.79
N ALA A 139 -3.71 -0.82 0.20
CA ALA A 139 -3.26 0.55 0.44
C ALA A 139 -1.73 0.63 0.61
N PHE A 140 -1.16 -0.23 1.45
CA PHE A 140 0.29 -0.25 1.67
C PHE A 140 1.08 -0.68 0.42
N THR A 141 0.57 -1.65 -0.34
CA THR A 141 1.15 -2.02 -1.63
C THR A 141 1.15 -0.85 -2.61
N LEU A 142 0.05 -0.10 -2.70
CA LEU A 142 -0.04 1.07 -3.59
C LEU A 142 0.91 2.19 -3.17
N VAL A 143 1.07 2.44 -1.87
CA VAL A 143 2.04 3.42 -1.35
C VAL A 143 3.48 3.00 -1.71
N GLY A 144 3.85 1.74 -1.44
CA GLY A 144 5.20 1.25 -1.74
C GLY A 144 5.51 1.20 -3.24
N LYS A 145 4.56 0.79 -4.07
CA LYS A 145 4.75 0.69 -5.52
C LYS A 145 4.67 2.04 -6.23
N PHE A 146 3.87 2.98 -5.72
CA PHE A 146 3.62 4.26 -6.37
C PHE A 146 3.81 5.42 -5.38
N ASN A 147 5.05 5.89 -5.28
CA ASN A 147 5.44 7.05 -4.46
C ASN A 147 6.44 7.93 -5.21
N ASP A 148 6.53 9.19 -4.79
CA ASP A 148 7.43 10.22 -5.34
C ASP A 148 7.34 10.42 -6.87
N GLY A 149 6.18 10.09 -7.45
CA GLY A 149 5.93 10.17 -8.90
C GLY A 149 6.48 8.98 -9.70
N TYR A 150 7.09 8.01 -9.02
CA TYR A 150 7.64 6.80 -9.63
C TYR A 150 6.67 5.63 -9.55
N VAL A 151 6.93 4.65 -10.40
CA VAL A 151 6.54 3.26 -10.22
C VAL A 151 7.80 2.50 -9.80
N ILE A 152 7.71 1.79 -8.69
CA ILE A 152 8.81 1.05 -8.07
C ILE A 152 8.45 -0.44 -8.14
N ASP A 153 9.21 -1.19 -8.91
CA ASP A 153 9.08 -2.64 -9.08
C ASP A 153 10.12 -3.43 -8.27
N GLY A 154 11.08 -2.76 -7.63
CA GLY A 154 12.19 -3.33 -6.86
C GLY A 154 13.24 -2.29 -6.46
N ASP A 155 14.34 -2.74 -5.83
CA ASP A 155 15.40 -1.88 -5.28
C ASP A 155 16.63 -1.75 -6.20
N ARG A 156 16.64 -2.38 -7.39
CA ARG A 156 17.80 -2.36 -8.28
C ARG A 156 17.73 -1.19 -9.25
N SER A 157 18.88 -0.83 -9.81
CA SER A 157 18.94 0.14 -10.90
C SER A 157 18.06 -0.32 -12.07
N GLY A 158 17.12 0.53 -12.48
CA GLY A 158 16.13 0.23 -13.53
C GLY A 158 14.77 -0.22 -13.01
N ASP A 159 14.64 -0.60 -11.74
CA ASP A 159 13.37 -1.03 -11.14
C ASP A 159 12.46 0.16 -10.75
N MET A 160 12.99 1.38 -10.80
CA MET A 160 12.28 2.62 -10.50
C MET A 160 12.18 3.46 -11.77
N HIS A 161 10.95 3.74 -12.21
CA HIS A 161 10.71 4.49 -13.44
C HIS A 161 9.62 5.53 -13.26
N VAL A 162 9.74 6.65 -13.99
CA VAL A 162 8.73 7.71 -14.03
C VAL A 162 7.91 7.52 -15.30
N PRO A 163 6.71 6.90 -15.22
CA PRO A 163 5.86 6.81 -16.39
C PRO A 163 5.37 8.21 -16.76
N GLY A 164 5.79 8.69 -17.93
CA GLY A 164 5.26 9.91 -18.52
C GLY A 164 3.79 9.77 -18.92
N TYR A 165 3.23 10.84 -19.48
CA TYR A 165 1.91 10.77 -20.09
C TYR A 165 1.93 9.97 -21.40
N PRO A 166 0.84 9.27 -21.77
CA PRO A 166 0.76 8.58 -23.05
C PRO A 166 1.01 9.52 -24.23
N ALA A 167 1.73 9.02 -25.24
CA ALA A 167 2.11 9.83 -26.42
C ALA A 167 0.90 10.44 -27.13
N TRP A 168 -0.21 9.70 -27.26
CA TRP A 168 -1.44 10.21 -27.86
C TRP A 168 -2.01 11.41 -27.09
N TRP A 169 -1.91 11.39 -25.75
CA TRP A 169 -2.43 12.47 -24.91
C TRP A 169 -1.55 13.72 -25.05
N LEU A 170 -0.23 13.54 -25.01
CA LEU A 170 0.72 14.62 -25.25
C LEU A 170 0.47 15.27 -26.63
N GLN A 171 0.30 14.47 -27.68
CA GLN A 171 0.01 14.95 -29.03
C GLN A 171 -1.34 15.66 -29.16
N SER A 172 -2.34 15.24 -28.38
CA SER A 172 -3.66 15.87 -28.36
C SER A 172 -3.72 17.20 -27.59
N THR A 173 -2.65 17.56 -26.88
CA THR A 173 -2.60 18.76 -26.04
C THR A 173 -1.52 19.72 -26.52
N ASN A 174 -1.60 20.99 -26.09
CA ASN A 174 -0.55 21.98 -26.36
C ASN A 174 0.79 21.63 -25.68
N TYR A 175 0.85 20.57 -24.86
CA TYR A 175 2.08 20.07 -24.25
C TYR A 175 3.07 19.52 -25.28
N ALA A 176 2.60 18.94 -26.39
CA ALA A 176 3.48 18.50 -27.48
C ALA A 176 4.22 19.66 -28.17
N ALA A 177 3.74 20.89 -28.03
CA ALA A 177 4.37 22.09 -28.57
C ALA A 177 5.27 22.81 -27.54
N TRP A 178 5.45 22.25 -26.33
CA TRP A 178 6.27 22.84 -25.26
C TRP A 178 7.71 22.29 -25.25
N PRO A 179 8.72 23.13 -24.98
CA PRO A 179 8.63 24.57 -24.85
C PRO A 179 8.30 25.22 -26.20
N ALA A 180 7.54 26.32 -26.17
CA ALA A 180 7.14 27.03 -27.38
C ALA A 180 8.38 27.38 -28.22
N LYS A 181 8.25 27.50 -29.55
CA LYS A 181 9.40 27.78 -30.43
C LYS A 181 10.16 29.06 -30.06
N ASP A 182 9.47 30.00 -29.44
CA ASP A 182 9.93 31.29 -28.93
C ASP A 182 10.29 31.25 -27.42
N ALA A 183 10.12 30.11 -26.77
CA ALA A 183 10.55 29.95 -25.38
C ALA A 183 12.07 30.11 -25.28
N TYR A 184 12.50 30.69 -24.16
CA TYR A 184 13.91 30.85 -23.85
C TYR A 184 14.64 29.51 -23.94
N ASN A 185 15.55 29.39 -24.90
CA ASN A 185 16.47 28.27 -25.00
C ASN A 185 17.77 28.69 -24.30
N PRO A 186 18.11 28.14 -23.12
CA PRO A 186 19.33 28.51 -22.41
C PRO A 186 20.55 28.28 -23.33
N PRO A 187 21.58 29.15 -23.25
CA PRO A 187 22.82 28.95 -23.98
C PRO A 187 23.35 27.53 -23.79
N GLN A 188 23.92 26.92 -24.83
CA GLN A 188 24.46 25.55 -24.71
C GLN A 188 25.50 25.43 -23.58
N GLU A 189 26.22 26.51 -23.30
CA GLU A 189 27.16 26.64 -22.18
C GLU A 189 26.50 26.45 -20.80
N ALA A 190 25.22 26.83 -20.64
CA ALA A 190 24.46 26.63 -19.41
C ALA A 190 23.86 25.22 -19.28
N LEU A 191 23.64 24.53 -20.41
CA LEU A 191 23.19 23.13 -20.46
C LEU A 191 24.35 22.14 -20.26
N GLN A 192 25.59 22.57 -20.49
CA GLN A 192 26.80 21.90 -20.04
C GLN A 192 27.02 22.12 -18.53
N SER A 193 26.01 21.84 -17.70
CA SER A 193 26.28 21.63 -16.29
C SER A 193 27.18 20.40 -16.20
N ASN A 194 28.46 20.60 -15.84
CA ASN A 194 29.48 19.59 -15.61
C ASN A 194 28.86 18.23 -15.26
N ALA A 195 28.68 17.37 -16.27
CA ALA A 195 28.54 15.95 -16.03
C ALA A 195 29.76 15.61 -15.20
N MET A 196 29.50 15.20 -13.95
CA MET A 196 30.44 14.97 -12.87
C MET A 196 31.89 14.83 -13.36
N ALA A 197 32.80 15.60 -12.77
CA ALA A 197 34.16 15.11 -12.59
C ALA A 197 34.07 13.86 -11.68
N THR A 198 33.64 12.74 -12.25
CA THR A 198 33.40 11.49 -11.57
C THR A 198 34.78 10.90 -11.24
N SER A 199 35.07 10.88 -9.96
CA SER A 199 35.81 9.81 -9.27
C SER A 199 37.24 9.49 -9.73
N LEU A 200 38.18 10.42 -9.57
CA LEU A 200 39.60 10.06 -9.37
C LEU A 200 40.20 10.70 -8.12
N THR A 201 39.73 11.89 -7.73
CA THR A 201 40.20 12.58 -6.52
C THR A 201 39.62 12.00 -5.23
N PHE A 202 38.35 11.56 -5.22
CA PHE A 202 37.72 11.01 -4.02
C PHE A 202 38.31 9.65 -3.58
N THR A 203 38.67 8.78 -4.53
CA THR A 203 39.28 7.47 -4.26
C THR A 203 40.71 7.57 -3.72
N ILE A 204 41.49 8.55 -4.20
CA ILE A 204 42.87 8.76 -3.75
C ILE A 204 42.88 9.34 -2.32
N VAL A 205 42.05 10.35 -2.04
CA VAL A 205 41.97 10.98 -0.71
C VAL A 205 41.44 9.99 0.34
N SER A 206 40.48 9.12 -0.01
CA SER A 206 40.00 8.09 0.91
C SER A 206 41.06 7.02 1.19
N ALA A 207 41.82 6.59 0.18
CA ALA A 207 42.87 5.58 0.37
C ALA A 207 43.97 6.07 1.35
N PHE A 208 44.45 7.30 1.22
CA PHE A 208 45.43 7.87 2.15
C PHE A 208 44.88 7.99 3.58
N SER A 209 43.60 8.33 3.71
CA SER A 209 42.92 8.42 5.00
C SER A 209 42.84 7.04 5.69
N TYR A 210 42.49 5.99 4.95
CA TYR A 210 42.44 4.62 5.49
C TYR A 210 43.83 4.06 5.82
N PHE A 211 44.86 4.36 5.00
CA PHE A 211 46.24 3.97 5.32
C PHE A 211 46.77 4.65 6.57
N ALA A 212 46.47 5.94 6.77
CA ALA A 212 46.88 6.67 7.98
C ALA A 212 46.19 6.10 9.23
N ILE A 213 44.87 5.84 9.16
CA ILE A 213 44.12 5.25 10.29
C ILE A 213 44.62 3.83 10.59
N PHE A 214 44.89 3.01 9.57
CA PHE A 214 45.41 1.67 9.75
C PHE A 214 46.82 1.68 10.36
N ALA A 215 47.72 2.55 9.91
CA ALA A 215 49.06 2.68 10.45
C ALA A 215 49.04 3.13 11.92
N VAL A 216 48.20 4.10 12.27
CA VAL A 216 48.02 4.54 13.67
C VAL A 216 47.45 3.40 14.52
N GLY A 217 46.44 2.68 14.02
CA GLY A 217 45.87 1.51 14.71
C GLY A 217 46.89 0.39 14.94
N LEU A 218 47.77 0.13 13.98
CA LEU A 218 48.83 -0.88 14.09
C LEU A 218 49.88 -0.48 15.12
N VAL A 219 50.30 0.80 15.15
CA VAL A 219 51.23 1.33 16.15
C VAL A 219 50.63 1.26 17.54
N VAL A 220 49.38 1.70 17.72
CA VAL A 220 48.68 1.61 19.01
C VAL A 220 48.50 0.16 19.45
N GLY A 221 48.16 -0.75 18.53
CA GLY A 221 48.05 -2.18 18.79
C GLY A 221 49.37 -2.82 19.24
N VAL A 222 50.48 -2.48 18.57
CA VAL A 222 51.83 -2.96 18.95
C VAL A 222 52.25 -2.39 20.31
N LEU A 223 51.98 -1.11 20.58
CA LEU A 223 52.26 -0.49 21.88
C LEU A 223 51.42 -1.12 22.99
N TYR A 224 50.14 -1.39 22.74
CA TYR A 224 49.25 -2.06 23.68
C TYR A 224 49.72 -3.50 23.98
N LEU A 225 50.07 -4.27 22.95
CA LEU A 225 50.61 -5.62 23.11
C LEU A 225 51.95 -5.62 23.85
N LYS A 226 52.85 -4.68 23.55
CA LYS A 226 54.13 -4.50 24.24
C LYS A 226 53.95 -4.08 25.71
N HIS A 227 52.94 -3.28 26.02
CA HIS A 227 52.61 -2.93 27.40
C HIS A 227 52.02 -4.11 28.17
N ARG A 228 51.17 -4.92 27.53
CA ARG A 228 50.57 -6.13 28.12
C ARG A 228 51.56 -7.27 28.34
N THR A 229 52.57 -7.42 27.48
CA THR A 229 53.65 -8.40 27.70
C THR A 229 54.58 -7.97 28.82
N ARG A 230 54.86 -6.66 28.96
CA ARG A 230 55.64 -6.12 30.09
C ARG A 230 54.96 -6.33 31.46
N SER A 231 53.63 -6.37 31.53
CA SER A 231 52.91 -6.57 32.80
C SER A 231 52.84 -8.03 33.26
N ARG A 232 53.31 -9.00 32.45
CA ARG A 232 53.29 -10.43 32.77
C ARG A 232 54.61 -10.97 33.34
N GLU A 233 55.65 -10.16 33.49
CA GLU A 233 56.95 -10.57 34.05
C GLU A 233 57.16 -10.27 35.54
N TYR A 234 56.13 -9.88 36.28
CA TYR A 234 56.21 -9.83 37.75
C TYR A 234 55.12 -10.69 38.36
N HIS A 235 55.31 -12.01 38.34
CA HIS A 235 54.85 -12.96 39.37
C HIS A 235 55.67 -14.25 39.22
N ARG A 236 56.92 -14.18 39.67
CA ARG A 236 57.68 -15.26 40.31
C ARG A 236 58.94 -14.62 40.88
N LEU A 237 58.95 -14.43 42.21
CA LEU A 237 59.99 -14.90 43.13
C LEU A 237 59.72 -14.28 44.52
N VAL A 238 59.41 -15.19 45.46
CA VAL A 238 59.59 -15.18 46.93
C VAL A 238 58.89 -14.07 47.71
#